data_AF-A0A117KV15-F1
#
_entry.id   AF-A0A117KV15-F1
#
_cell.length_a   1.000
_cell.length_b   1.000
_cell.length_c   1.000
_cell.angle_alpha   90.00
_cell.angle_beta   90.00
_cell.angle_gamma   90.00
#
_symmetry.space_group_name_H-M   'P 1'
#
loop_
_entity.id
_entity.type
_entity.pdbx_description
1 polymer ?
#
loop_
_entity_poly.entity_id
_entity_poly.type
_entity_poly.pdbx_seq_one_letter_code
_entity_poly.pdbx_strand_id
1 'polypeptide(L)'
;MELKYKIGFPSLYYPKISLADRIDAAAEKFGEKTAIISAEPKFPSEFPESMNFLEICEVTKKLASGISRKGVRKGEHVGVCIPNSIDYVMTIYALW
;
A
#
# COMPACT_ATOMS: atom_id res chain seq x y z
N MET A 1 1.94 11.14 33.97
CA MET A 1 3.40 10.91 33.99
C MET A 1 3.77 10.34 32.64
N GLU A 2 4.30 11.16 31.72
CA GLU A 2 4.62 10.74 30.35
C GLU A 2 5.90 9.90 30.32
N LEU A 3 5.81 8.69 29.75
CA LEU A 3 6.98 7.86 29.43
C LEU A 3 7.76 8.49 28.27
N LYS A 4 8.77 9.31 28.61
CA LYS A 4 9.78 9.76 27.64
C LYS A 4 10.79 8.65 27.39
N TYR A 5 10.53 7.80 26.41
CA TYR A 5 11.59 6.94 25.84
C TYR A 5 12.57 7.82 25.05
N LYS A 6 13.65 8.26 25.70
CA LYS A 6 14.84 8.76 25.00
C LYS A 6 15.68 7.57 24.56
N ILE A 7 15.38 7.05 23.37
CA ILE A 7 16.29 6.14 22.65
C ILE A 7 16.93 7.01 21.55
N GLY A 8 18.27 7.02 21.49
CA GLY A 8 19.09 7.85 20.60
C GLY A 8 18.97 7.51 19.12
N PHE A 9 17.77 7.64 18.57
CA PHE A 9 17.42 7.58 17.16
C PHE A 9 16.71 8.89 16.81
N PRO A 10 16.68 9.32 15.53
CA PRO A 10 15.92 10.52 15.18
C PRO A 10 14.49 10.39 15.73
N SER A 11 13.93 11.49 16.22
CA SER A 11 12.53 11.54 16.62
C SER A 11 11.67 11.04 15.45
N LEU A 12 11.17 9.81 15.56
CA LEU A 12 10.30 9.22 14.57
C LEU A 12 8.90 9.81 14.80
N TYR A 13 8.51 10.73 13.93
CA TYR A 13 7.15 11.22 13.88
C TYR A 13 6.27 10.20 13.15
N TYR A 14 5.29 9.67 13.86
CA TYR A 14 4.27 8.77 13.31
C TYR A 14 2.95 9.55 13.18
N PRO A 15 2.59 10.01 11.96
CA PRO A 15 1.33 10.72 11.77
C PRO A 15 0.14 9.82 12.08
N LYS A 16 -0.91 10.40 12.66
CA LYS A 16 -2.20 9.73 12.87
C LYS A 16 -3.05 9.82 11.59
N ILE A 17 -2.65 9.06 10.58
CA ILE A 17 -3.32 8.99 9.27
C ILE A 17 -3.58 7.52 8.89
N SER A 18 -4.51 7.28 7.97
CA SER A 18 -4.71 5.94 7.42
C SER A 18 -3.55 5.55 6.50
N LEU A 19 -3.46 4.26 6.16
CA LEU A 19 -2.51 3.81 5.16
C LEU A 19 -2.88 4.37 3.77
N ALA A 20 -4.17 4.45 3.45
CA ALA A 20 -4.66 5.09 2.23
C ALA A 20 -4.20 6.55 2.11
N ASP A 21 -4.36 7.36 3.17
CA ASP A 21 -3.87 8.74 3.20
C ASP A 21 -2.34 8.81 2.99
N ARG A 22 -1.60 7.82 3.49
CA ARG A 22 -0.16 7.74 3.31
C ARG A 22 0.23 7.41 1.88
N ILE A 23 -0.56 6.60 1.17
CA ILE A 23 -0.37 6.31 -0.25
C ILE A 23 -0.65 7.57 -1.07
N ASP A 24 -1.73 8.30 -0.77
CA ASP A 24 -2.05 9.58 -1.39
C ASP A 24 -0.92 10.60 -1.21
N ALA A 25 -0.44 10.77 0.02
CA ALA A 25 0.68 11.67 0.31
C ALA A 25 1.99 11.22 -0.37
N ALA A 26 2.22 9.91 -0.52
CA ALA A 26 3.39 9.40 -1.22
C ALA A 26 3.30 9.65 -2.73
N ALA A 27 2.12 9.48 -3.32
CA ALA A 27 1.86 9.82 -4.72
C ALA A 27 2.08 11.31 -4.99
N GLU A 28 1.56 12.19 -4.13
CA GLU A 28 1.78 13.64 -4.23
C GLU A 28 3.27 14.00 -4.12
N LYS A 29 3.98 13.38 -3.16
CA LYS A 29 5.37 13.72 -2.86
C LYS A 29 6.38 13.14 -3.84
N PHE A 30 6.16 11.93 -4.31
CA PHE A 30 7.15 11.16 -5.07
C PHE A 30 6.74 10.92 -6.52
N GLY A 31 5.47 11.09 -6.87
CA GLY A 31 5.00 11.10 -8.25
C GLY A 31 5.45 9.90 -9.06
N GLU A 32 6.16 10.18 -10.16
CA GLU A 32 6.67 9.20 -11.12
C GLU A 32 7.89 8.40 -10.63
N LYS A 33 8.37 8.62 -9.39
CA LYS A 33 9.45 7.79 -8.83
C LYS A 33 9.00 6.35 -8.68
N THR A 34 9.85 5.41 -9.09
CA THR A 34 9.62 3.97 -8.91
C THR A 34 9.47 3.65 -7.43
N ALA A 35 8.37 2.98 -7.10
CA ALA A 35 8.00 2.60 -5.75
C ALA A 35 8.14 1.09 -5.52
N ILE A 36 7.80 0.29 -6.53
CA ILE A 36 7.88 -1.17 -6.49
C ILE A 36 8.58 -1.67 -7.74
N ILE A 37 9.42 -2.68 -7.56
CA ILE A 37 10.08 -3.45 -8.61
C ILE A 37 9.83 -4.92 -8.32
N SER A 38 9.30 -5.66 -9.30
CA SER A 38 9.18 -7.11 -9.27
C SER A 38 10.52 -7.74 -9.63
N ALA A 39 11.18 -8.32 -8.64
CA ALA A 39 12.45 -9.04 -8.82
C ALA A 39 12.20 -10.50 -9.22
N GLU A 40 13.21 -11.12 -9.85
CA GLU A 40 13.15 -12.55 -10.18
C GLU A 40 13.29 -13.44 -8.92
N PRO A 41 12.62 -14.61 -8.88
CA PRO A 41 11.70 -15.14 -9.90
C PRO A 41 10.33 -14.47 -9.85
N LYS A 42 9.78 -14.12 -11.01
CA LYS A 42 8.45 -13.50 -11.13
C LYS A 42 7.33 -14.54 -11.19
N PHE A 43 6.23 -14.24 -10.49
CA PHE A 43 4.95 -14.91 -10.71
C PHE A 43 4.15 -14.17 -11.79
N PRO A 44 3.29 -14.85 -12.57
CA PRO A 44 2.42 -14.18 -13.54
C PRO A 44 1.59 -13.08 -12.87
N SER A 45 1.59 -11.89 -13.46
CA SER A 45 0.88 -10.72 -12.99
C SER A 45 0.39 -9.91 -14.18
N GLU A 46 -0.77 -9.28 -14.04
CA GLU A 46 -1.28 -8.30 -15.00
C GLU A 46 -0.62 -6.92 -14.79
N PHE A 47 0.13 -6.75 -13.70
CA PHE A 47 0.87 -5.52 -13.44
C PHE A 47 2.24 -5.52 -14.12
N PRO A 48 2.75 -4.33 -14.52
CA PRO A 48 4.09 -4.21 -15.09
C PRO A 48 5.16 -4.58 -14.07
N GLU A 49 6.38 -4.86 -14.55
CA GLU A 49 7.51 -5.27 -13.68
C GLU A 49 7.94 -4.21 -12.67
N SER A 50 7.54 -2.96 -12.87
CA SER A 50 7.77 -1.87 -11.92
C SER A 50 6.62 -0.90 -11.96
N MET A 51 6.32 -0.27 -10.83
CA MET A 51 5.30 0.76 -10.71
C MET A 51 5.81 1.96 -9.93
N ASN A 52 5.40 3.16 -10.33
CA ASN A 52 5.64 4.40 -9.61
C ASN A 52 4.54 4.70 -8.58
N PHE A 53 4.72 5.74 -7.76
CA PHE A 53 3.77 6.06 -6.70
C PHE A 53 2.39 6.52 -7.22
N LEU A 54 2.32 7.17 -8.39
CA LEU A 54 1.03 7.54 -9.00
C LEU A 54 0.24 6.30 -9.46
N GLU A 55 0.92 5.37 -10.14
CA GLU A 55 0.31 4.13 -10.62
C GLU A 55 -0.21 3.28 -9.47
N ILE A 56 0.57 3.16 -8.39
CA ILE A 56 0.12 2.46 -7.18
C ILE A 56 -1.14 3.11 -6.61
N CYS A 57 -1.14 4.44 -6.45
CA CYS A 57 -2.29 5.16 -5.91
C CYS A 57 -3.55 4.99 -6.77
N GLU A 58 -3.41 5.02 -8.10
CA GLU A 58 -4.54 4.81 -9.00
C GLU A 58 -5.06 3.37 -8.93
N VAL A 59 -4.17 2.39 -8.96
CA VAL A 59 -4.52 0.96 -8.92
C VAL A 59 -5.20 0.60 -7.60
N THR A 60 -4.67 1.06 -6.46
CA THR A 60 -5.25 0.75 -5.15
C THR A 60 -6.65 1.32 -5.00
N LYS A 61 -6.91 2.54 -5.49
CA LYS A 61 -8.27 3.14 -5.51
C LYS A 61 -9.23 2.34 -6.39
N LYS A 62 -8.80 1.92 -7.58
CA LYS A 62 -9.62 1.09 -8.48
C LYS A 62 -9.94 -0.26 -7.85
N LEU A 63 -8.95 -0.91 -7.26
CA LEU A 63 -9.10 -2.21 -6.62
C LEU A 63 -9.99 -2.13 -5.38
N ALA A 64 -9.80 -1.12 -4.52
CA ALA A 64 -10.64 -0.87 -3.35
C ALA A 64 -12.11 -0.65 -3.74
N SER A 65 -12.36 0.11 -4.81
CA SER A 65 -13.70 0.30 -5.38
C SER A 65 -14.31 -1.02 -5.85
N GLY A 66 -13.54 -1.86 -6.55
CA GLY A 66 -13.98 -3.18 -7.00
C GLY A 66 -14.31 -4.13 -5.83
N ILE A 67 -13.45 -4.16 -4.81
CA ILE A 67 -13.63 -4.96 -3.59
C ILE A 67 -14.88 -4.50 -2.83
N SER A 68 -15.07 -3.19 -2.67
CA SER A 68 -16.27 -2.62 -2.04
C SER A 68 -17.54 -2.96 -2.83
N ARG A 69 -17.50 -2.93 -4.17
CA ARG A 69 -18.63 -3.37 -5.01
C ARG A 69 -18.97 -4.85 -4.84
N LYS A 70 -18.00 -5.69 -4.47
CA LYS A 70 -18.21 -7.11 -4.14
C LYS A 70 -18.77 -7.35 -2.74
N GLY A 71 -19.03 -6.30 -1.97
CA GLY A 71 -19.73 -6.38 -0.68
C GLY A 71 -18.81 -6.33 0.54
N VAL A 72 -17.49 -6.21 0.37
CA VAL A 72 -16.58 -6.01 1.50
C VAL A 72 -16.85 -4.66 2.16
N ARG A 73 -16.88 -4.63 3.49
CA ARG A 73 -17.16 -3.44 4.31
C ARG A 73 -16.14 -3.32 5.43
N LYS A 74 -16.07 -2.15 6.04
CA LYS A 74 -15.25 -1.93 7.24
C LYS A 74 -15.68 -2.91 8.34
N GLY A 75 -14.72 -3.60 8.93
CA GLY A 75 -14.95 -4.61 9.97
C GLY A 75 -15.07 -6.03 9.44
N GLU A 76 -15.17 -6.22 8.12
CA GLU A 76 -15.09 -7.54 7.50
C GLU A 76 -13.65 -8.06 7.50
N HIS A 77 -13.51 -9.39 7.56
CA HIS A 77 -12.22 -10.06 7.45
C HIS A 77 -12.03 -10.61 6.04
N VAL A 78 -10.92 -10.24 5.41
CA VAL A 78 -10.56 -10.70 4.06
C VAL A 78 -9.22 -11.43 4.12
N GLY A 79 -9.20 -12.68 3.63
CA GLY A 79 -7.97 -13.44 3.43
C GLY A 79 -7.35 -13.13 2.07
N VAL A 80 -6.04 -12.92 2.03
CA VAL A 80 -5.26 -12.74 0.80
C VAL A 80 -4.33 -13.94 0.63
N CYS A 81 -4.55 -14.74 -0.41
CA CYS A 81 -3.75 -15.92 -0.74
C CYS A 81 -3.21 -15.79 -2.16
N ILE A 82 -2.05 -15.14 -2.27
CA ILE A 82 -1.37 -14.80 -3.53
C ILE A 82 0.13 -15.04 -3.30
N PRO A 83 0.92 -15.48 -4.30
CA PRO A 83 2.38 -15.54 -4.17
C PRO A 83 3.00 -14.16 -3.90
N ASN A 84 4.30 -14.13 -3.62
CA ASN A 84 5.03 -12.87 -3.49
C ASN A 84 5.12 -12.19 -4.88
N SER A 85 4.18 -11.28 -5.16
CA SER A 85 4.06 -10.54 -6.41
C SER A 85 3.57 -9.12 -6.15
N ILE A 86 3.55 -8.29 -7.20
CA ILE A 86 2.98 -6.93 -7.13
C ILE A 86 1.49 -6.98 -6.77
N ASP A 87 0.77 -8.01 -7.22
CA ASP A 87 -0.65 -8.23 -6.91
C ASP A 87 -0.91 -8.33 -5.40
N TYR A 88 0.01 -8.96 -4.66
CA TYR A 88 -0.08 -9.01 -3.20
C TYR A 88 -0.04 -7.61 -2.60
N VAL A 89 0.95 -6.80 -3.00
CA VAL A 89 1.13 -5.44 -2.46
C VAL A 89 -0.08 -4.56 -2.81
N MET A 90 -0.55 -4.61 -4.05
CA MET A 90 -1.72 -3.84 -4.49
C MET A 90 -2.98 -4.26 -3.74
N THR A 91 -3.16 -5.56 -3.51
CA THR A 91 -4.32 -6.10 -2.78
C THR A 91 -4.32 -5.66 -1.32
N ILE A 92 -3.16 -5.71 -0.65
CA ILE A 92 -3.05 -5.28 0.75
C ILE A 92 -3.32 -3.79 0.89
N TYR A 93 -2.79 -2.95 0.00
CA TYR A 93 -3.04 -1.51 0.01
C TYR A 93 -4.49 -1.14 -0.33
N ALA A 94 -5.18 -1.95 -1.13
CA ALA A 94 -6.59 -1.72 -1.43
C ALA A 94 -7.56 -2.13 -0.32
N LEU A 95 -7.13 -2.98 0.63
CA LEU A 95 -7.93 -3.48 1.74
C LEU A 95 -7.82 -2.63 3.03
N TRP A 96 -6.88 -1.68 3.06
CA TRP A 96 -6.57 -0.83 4.21
C TRP A 96 -7.13 0.58 4.06
#